data_AF-A0A7J7NCE6-F1
#
_entry.id   AF-A0A7J7NCE6-F1
#
_cell.length_a   1.000
_cell.length_b   1.000
_cell.length_c   1.000
_cell.angle_alpha   90.00
_cell.angle_beta   90.00
_cell.angle_gamma   90.00
#
_symmetry.space_group_name_H-M   'P 1'
#
loop_
_entity.id
_entity.type
_entity.pdbx_description
1 polymer ?
#
loop_
_entity_poly.entity_id
_entity_poly.type
_entity_poly.pdbx_seq_one_letter_code
_entity_poly.pdbx_strand_id
1 'polypeptide(L)'
;MISKLNWDVLHYSLQCSGNYTWGGAGTRLYPLTKKRTKPAVPLRANYRLIDIPVRNCLNSNISKIYVLTQFNFASLNRHLSRAYASNMGGCKNEGVGNVVDTLGRYFLGIADVVRQYLWLFEEHNVMEYLILVGDHLYRMDYEKFIQAHRETGVNITVVALPMDEKCATAFGLMKIDEECRIIEFAEKLKGEQLKAMNVDTTILGLDDERAKEMPYIASMGIYVVSKNVMLNLLRDKFPGANDFGSEVIPGVTSIGMRNRSVIALKSDQVGNYRVAFGQVSGCTHSIMGPGKVQAYLYDGYWEDIGTIEAFYNANLGIAKKPVPDFSFYDRSSPIYTQPRYLPPSKMLDSYVTDSVIYEGCVIKVYAKRSRMHRVSKDENGNVKIKCPTIGKQFATKEIFAQVLRKLVDDASKFFNDKVTKAVVTVPAYFNDSQRTIIKDVGRIAGLEVLRIINEPTTASLVIA
;
A
#
# COMPACT_ATOMS: atom_id res chain seq x y z
N MET A 1 -36.73 -1.36 -11.88
CA MET A 1 -36.25 0.00 -11.54
C MET A 1 -35.41 -0.16 -10.28
N ILE A 2 -34.13 -0.50 -10.42
CA ILE A 2 -33.22 -0.74 -9.29
C ILE A 2 -32.93 0.64 -8.69
N SER A 3 -33.46 0.89 -7.49
CA SER A 3 -33.28 2.11 -6.74
C SER A 3 -31.80 2.42 -6.60
N LYS A 4 -31.39 3.66 -6.90
CA LYS A 4 -30.10 4.24 -6.48
C LYS A 4 -29.91 3.94 -5.00
N LEU A 5 -29.06 2.97 -4.69
CA LEU A 5 -28.70 2.63 -3.31
C LEU A 5 -27.86 3.80 -2.77
N ASN A 6 -28.28 4.34 -1.62
CA ASN A 6 -27.53 5.37 -0.91
C ASN A 6 -26.26 4.72 -0.33
N TRP A 7 -25.12 4.97 -0.95
CA TRP A 7 -23.82 4.45 -0.54
C TRP A 7 -22.93 5.58 -0.06
N ASP A 8 -22.52 5.51 1.20
CA ASP A 8 -21.58 6.45 1.78
C ASP A 8 -20.54 5.65 2.54
N VAL A 9 -19.27 5.89 2.22
CA VAL A 9 -18.15 5.22 2.89
C VAL A 9 -17.34 6.23 3.63
N LEU A 10 -16.94 5.80 4.82
CA LEU A 10 -15.89 6.48 5.52
C LEU A 10 -14.53 6.06 4.99
N HIS A 11 -14.11 6.59 3.85
CA HIS A 11 -12.72 6.37 3.49
C HIS A 11 -11.86 7.00 4.59
N TYR A 12 -10.84 6.26 4.99
CA TYR A 12 -9.84 6.68 5.92
C TYR A 12 -8.51 6.37 5.23
N SER A 13 -7.60 7.34 5.18
CA SER A 13 -6.27 7.16 4.60
C SER A 13 -5.27 7.87 5.51
N LEU A 14 -5.21 7.42 6.77
CA LEU A 14 -4.21 7.92 7.70
C LEU A 14 -3.32 6.82 8.19
N GLN A 15 -2.06 6.99 7.81
CA GLN A 15 -0.96 6.50 8.59
C GLN A 15 -0.82 7.38 9.83
N CYS A 16 -1.02 6.82 11.02
CA CYS A 16 -0.76 7.51 12.27
C CYS A 16 0.73 7.81 12.38
N SER A 17 1.10 9.09 12.30
CA SER A 17 2.49 9.52 12.52
C SER A 17 2.73 9.62 14.03
N GLY A 18 2.87 8.46 14.67
CA GLY A 18 3.37 8.37 16.04
C GLY A 18 4.86 8.72 16.06
N ASN A 19 5.24 9.71 16.87
CA ASN A 19 6.63 9.93 17.24
C ASN A 19 7.13 8.72 18.05
N TYR A 20 8.32 8.22 17.68
CA TYR A 20 9.22 7.40 18.49
C TYR A 20 8.55 6.30 19.35
N THR A 21 8.14 5.18 18.75
CA THR A 21 8.27 3.79 19.28
C THR A 21 7.43 2.77 18.52
N TRP A 22 6.41 3.18 17.76
CA TRP A 22 5.62 2.29 16.90
C TRP A 22 5.70 2.77 15.45
N GLY A 23 5.94 1.86 14.50
CA GLY A 23 6.36 2.10 13.10
C GLY A 23 5.43 2.89 12.16
N GLY A 24 4.70 3.91 12.64
CA GLY A 24 3.72 4.70 11.92
C GLY A 24 4.22 6.01 11.28
N ALA A 25 5.44 6.47 11.56
CA ALA A 25 5.95 7.76 11.10
C ALA A 25 6.25 7.86 9.58
N GLY A 26 5.74 6.95 8.75
CA GLY A 26 6.20 6.81 7.37
C GLY A 26 7.72 6.59 7.27
N THR A 27 8.37 6.25 8.39
CA THR A 27 9.82 6.07 8.54
C THR A 27 10.32 4.90 7.71
N ARG A 28 9.49 3.87 7.56
CA ARG A 28 9.74 2.72 6.68
C ARG A 28 9.82 3.11 5.20
N LEU A 29 9.24 4.25 4.82
CA LEU A 29 9.38 4.88 3.50
C LEU A 29 10.23 6.16 3.53
N TYR A 30 10.85 6.49 4.66
CA TYR A 30 11.80 7.60 4.67
C TYR A 30 12.96 7.24 3.72
N PRO A 31 13.39 8.16 2.83
CA PRO A 31 13.11 9.60 2.79
C PRO A 31 11.94 10.06 1.89
N LEU A 32 11.16 9.16 1.28
CA LEU A 32 10.03 9.52 0.39
C LEU A 32 8.94 10.33 1.10
N THR A 33 8.83 10.20 2.43
CA THR A 33 7.86 10.87 3.31
C THR A 33 8.42 12.13 4.00
N LYS A 34 9.65 12.56 3.69
CA LYS A 34 10.31 13.69 4.39
C LYS A 34 9.54 15.02 4.31
N LYS A 35 8.99 15.35 3.14
CA LYS A 35 8.28 16.63 2.87
C LYS A 35 6.82 16.42 2.41
N ARG A 36 6.29 15.21 2.54
CA ARG A 36 4.98 14.82 2.02
C ARG A 36 4.36 13.71 2.86
N THR A 37 3.05 13.59 2.82
CA THR A 37 2.34 12.45 3.42
C THR A 37 2.63 11.16 2.68
N LYS A 38 2.54 10.01 3.36
CA LYS A 38 2.64 8.70 2.71
C LYS A 38 1.61 8.53 1.57
N PRO A 39 0.31 8.84 1.75
CA PRO A 39 -0.65 8.83 0.65
C PRO A 39 -0.26 9.68 -0.58
N ALA A 40 0.54 10.73 -0.39
CA ALA A 40 1.01 11.60 -1.46
C ALA A 40 2.30 11.12 -2.15
N VAL A 41 2.91 10.01 -1.69
CA VAL A 41 4.11 9.43 -2.31
C VAL A 41 3.79 9.05 -3.75
N PRO A 42 4.58 9.55 -4.74
CA PRO A 42 4.38 9.19 -6.14
C PRO A 42 4.58 7.69 -6.34
N LEU A 43 3.64 7.05 -7.03
CA LEU A 43 3.67 5.64 -7.39
C LEU A 43 3.75 5.54 -8.91
N ARG A 44 4.75 4.81 -9.42
CA ARG A 44 4.94 4.56 -10.85
C ARG A 44 4.85 5.83 -11.71
N ALA A 45 5.53 6.90 -11.26
CA ALA A 45 5.66 8.24 -11.87
C ALA A 45 4.38 9.07 -12.14
N ASN A 46 3.24 8.43 -12.44
CA ASN A 46 2.00 9.11 -12.79
C ASN A 46 1.00 9.13 -11.65
N TYR A 47 1.02 8.12 -10.77
CA TYR A 47 0.03 7.92 -9.73
C TYR A 47 0.57 8.37 -8.37
N ARG A 48 -0.30 8.34 -7.36
CA ARG A 48 0.07 8.41 -5.94
C ARG A 48 -0.54 7.23 -5.20
N LEU A 49 0.00 6.90 -4.02
CA LEU A 49 -0.54 5.82 -3.19
C LEU A 49 -2.05 5.99 -2.94
N ILE A 50 -2.52 7.22 -2.71
CA ILE A 50 -3.94 7.52 -2.48
C ILE A 50 -4.86 7.17 -3.66
N ASP A 51 -4.34 7.09 -4.89
CA ASP A 51 -5.16 6.79 -6.07
C ASP A 51 -5.72 5.37 -6.02
N ILE A 52 -5.01 4.42 -5.38
CA ILE A 52 -5.45 3.03 -5.27
C ILE A 52 -6.77 2.91 -4.49
N PRO A 53 -6.84 3.28 -3.19
CA PRO A 53 -8.07 3.08 -2.43
C PRO A 53 -9.20 4.02 -2.89
N VAL A 54 -8.90 5.28 -3.27
CA VAL A 54 -9.92 6.20 -3.78
C VAL A 54 -10.57 5.64 -5.04
N ARG A 55 -9.78 5.05 -5.94
CA ARG A 55 -10.34 4.53 -7.18
C ARG A 55 -11.04 3.19 -7.00
N ASN A 56 -10.59 2.32 -6.09
CA ASN A 56 -11.36 1.14 -5.71
C ASN A 56 -12.73 1.54 -5.14
N CYS A 57 -12.82 2.60 -4.32
CA CYS A 57 -14.10 3.15 -3.88
C CYS A 57 -14.98 3.61 -5.06
N LEU A 58 -14.46 4.49 -5.91
CA LEU A 58 -15.24 5.03 -7.03
C LEU A 58 -15.70 3.96 -8.02
N ASN A 59 -14.88 2.92 -8.27
CA ASN A 59 -15.26 1.78 -9.12
C ASN A 59 -16.30 0.87 -8.45
N SER A 60 -16.45 0.94 -7.13
CA SER A 60 -17.43 0.20 -6.33
C SER A 60 -18.64 1.09 -5.96
N ASN A 61 -18.93 2.11 -6.77
CA ASN A 61 -20.02 3.09 -6.58
C ASN A 61 -20.03 3.80 -5.21
N ILE A 62 -18.85 3.99 -4.62
CA ILE A 62 -18.68 4.71 -3.37
C ILE A 62 -18.17 6.12 -3.66
N SER A 63 -18.99 7.15 -3.38
CA SER A 63 -18.68 8.55 -3.68
C SER A 63 -18.36 9.41 -2.46
N LYS A 64 -18.88 9.11 -1.27
CA LYS A 64 -18.46 9.81 -0.05
C LYS A 64 -17.17 9.17 0.43
N ILE A 65 -16.11 9.97 0.51
CA ILE A 65 -14.73 9.52 0.75
C ILE A 65 -14.05 10.60 1.59
N TYR A 66 -13.70 10.25 2.83
CA TYR A 66 -12.86 11.08 3.68
C TYR A 66 -11.38 10.67 3.51
N VAL A 67 -10.46 11.62 3.61
CA VAL A 67 -9.03 11.31 3.63
C VAL A 67 -8.47 12.02 4.83
N LEU A 68 -8.37 11.30 5.92
CA LEU A 68 -7.75 11.85 7.12
C LEU A 68 -6.22 11.83 6.89
N THR A 69 -5.44 12.82 7.38
CA THR A 69 -3.94 12.87 7.34
C THR A 69 -3.38 13.77 8.45
N GLN A 70 -2.20 13.50 9.02
CA GLN A 70 -1.64 14.26 10.17
C GLN A 70 -0.80 15.47 9.74
N PHE A 71 0.09 15.30 8.77
CA PHE A 71 1.11 16.28 8.42
C PHE A 71 1.13 16.57 6.93
N ASN A 72 1.79 17.66 6.47
CA ASN A 72 2.19 17.88 5.07
C ASN A 72 1.11 17.65 3.99
N PHE A 73 -0.13 18.07 4.24
CA PHE A 73 -1.30 17.76 3.41
C PHE A 73 -1.42 18.57 2.11
N ALA A 74 -0.67 19.67 1.95
CA ALA A 74 -0.86 20.59 0.81
C ALA A 74 -0.75 19.91 -0.56
N SER A 75 0.24 19.03 -0.76
CA SER A 75 0.38 18.29 -2.03
C SER A 75 -0.72 17.24 -2.21
N LEU A 76 -1.20 16.64 -1.12
CA LEU A 76 -2.27 15.63 -1.16
C LEU A 76 -3.60 16.29 -1.50
N ASN A 77 -3.94 17.37 -0.81
CA ASN A 77 -5.18 18.11 -1.03
C ASN A 77 -5.26 18.67 -2.46
N ARG A 78 -4.16 19.24 -2.97
CA ARG A 78 -4.08 19.69 -4.37
C ARG A 78 -4.33 18.54 -5.35
N HIS A 79 -3.76 17.37 -5.10
CA HIS A 79 -3.93 16.18 -5.94
C HIS A 79 -5.39 15.72 -5.94
N LEU A 80 -5.97 15.54 -4.75
CA LEU A 80 -7.37 15.11 -4.60
C LEU A 80 -8.34 16.09 -5.25
N SER A 81 -8.14 17.39 -5.01
CA SER A 81 -8.96 18.44 -5.62
C SER A 81 -8.92 18.39 -7.16
N ARG A 82 -7.74 18.20 -7.75
CA ARG A 82 -7.59 18.21 -9.21
C ARG A 82 -7.99 16.90 -9.88
N ALA A 83 -7.81 15.78 -9.20
CA ALA A 83 -8.11 14.46 -9.76
C ALA A 83 -9.59 14.09 -9.58
N TYR A 84 -10.21 14.49 -8.46
CA TYR A 84 -11.51 13.95 -8.05
C TYR A 84 -12.60 15.00 -7.79
N ALA A 85 -12.28 16.27 -7.50
CA ALA A 85 -13.31 17.27 -7.17
C ALA A 85 -14.09 17.79 -8.40
N SER A 86 -13.48 17.79 -9.59
CA SER A 86 -14.07 18.37 -10.81
C SER A 86 -14.92 17.41 -11.63
N ASN A 87 -14.84 16.10 -11.35
CA ASN A 87 -15.42 15.05 -12.21
C ASN A 87 -16.86 14.64 -11.83
N MET A 88 -17.54 15.39 -10.96
CA MET A 88 -18.97 15.18 -10.67
C MET A 88 -19.78 16.44 -10.95
N GLY A 89 -20.24 16.58 -12.19
CA GLY A 89 -21.35 17.49 -12.50
C GLY A 89 -22.62 16.97 -11.83
N GLY A 90 -23.21 17.77 -10.93
CA GLY A 90 -24.64 17.67 -10.61
C GLY A 90 -25.07 17.68 -9.14
N CYS A 91 -24.19 17.39 -8.16
CA CYS A 91 -24.59 17.40 -6.75
C CYS A 91 -23.75 18.37 -5.92
N LYS A 92 -24.45 19.33 -5.32
CA LYS A 92 -23.94 20.36 -4.41
C LYS A 92 -23.07 19.73 -3.31
N ASN A 93 -21.84 20.22 -3.15
CA ASN A 93 -20.99 20.21 -1.95
C ASN A 93 -20.73 18.91 -1.13
N GLU A 94 -21.20 17.73 -1.53
CA GLU A 94 -20.91 16.46 -0.82
C GLU A 94 -19.76 15.68 -1.49
N GLY A 95 -18.63 16.35 -1.69
CA GLY A 95 -17.54 15.90 -2.56
C GLY A 95 -16.60 14.82 -1.99
N VAL A 96 -16.06 14.01 -2.92
CA VAL A 96 -14.88 13.15 -2.72
C VAL A 96 -13.70 14.00 -2.25
N GLY A 97 -12.99 13.56 -1.21
CA GLY A 97 -11.68 14.11 -0.86
C GLY A 97 -11.70 15.30 0.09
N ASN A 98 -12.66 15.35 1.02
CA ASN A 98 -12.54 16.22 2.18
C ASN A 98 -11.33 15.76 3.01
N VAL A 99 -10.20 16.44 2.81
CA VAL A 99 -9.04 16.31 3.67
C VAL A 99 -9.35 17.09 4.93
N VAL A 100 -9.56 16.37 6.03
CA VAL A 100 -9.82 17.01 7.31
C VAL A 100 -8.49 17.31 7.98
N ASP A 101 -8.21 18.60 8.17
CA ASP A 101 -7.06 19.09 8.93
C ASP A 101 -7.28 18.86 10.43
N THR A 102 -6.21 18.55 11.14
CA THR A 102 -6.27 17.95 12.48
C THR A 102 -6.12 18.94 13.62
N LEU A 103 -6.18 20.24 13.31
CA LEU A 103 -6.05 21.33 14.28
C LEU A 103 -4.85 21.13 15.24
N GLY A 104 -3.78 20.47 14.77
CA GLY A 104 -2.58 20.19 15.55
C GLY A 104 -2.65 19.01 16.53
N ARG A 105 -3.67 18.13 16.44
CA ARG A 105 -3.73 16.90 17.25
C ARG A 105 -2.99 15.74 16.58
N TYR A 106 -2.14 15.07 17.36
CA TYR A 106 -1.44 13.85 16.96
C TYR A 106 -2.38 12.65 17.03
N PHE A 107 -2.16 11.67 16.15
CA PHE A 107 -2.87 10.40 16.25
C PHE A 107 -1.96 9.26 16.64
N LEU A 108 -2.50 8.41 17.52
CA LEU A 108 -1.80 7.27 18.07
C LEU A 108 -2.01 5.99 17.24
N GLY A 109 -3.20 5.83 16.63
CA GLY A 109 -3.55 4.67 15.80
C GLY A 109 -4.89 4.87 15.08
N ILE A 110 -5.32 3.88 14.28
CA ILE A 110 -6.52 4.01 13.42
C ILE A 110 -7.78 4.31 14.24
N ALA A 111 -7.98 3.61 15.36
CA ALA A 111 -9.17 3.76 16.20
C ALA A 111 -9.24 5.14 16.85
N ASP A 112 -8.10 5.69 17.31
CA ASP A 112 -8.02 7.02 17.91
C ASP A 112 -8.52 8.11 16.96
N VAL A 113 -8.16 8.03 15.69
CA VAL A 113 -8.56 9.08 14.73
C VAL A 113 -10.01 8.97 14.34
N VAL A 114 -10.48 7.75 14.06
CA VAL A 114 -11.90 7.55 13.76
C VAL A 114 -12.72 8.06 14.94
N ARG A 115 -12.26 7.84 16.18
CA ARG A 115 -12.89 8.38 17.40
C ARG A 115 -12.85 9.91 17.47
N GLN A 116 -11.73 10.55 17.13
CA GLN A 116 -11.60 12.03 17.14
C GLN A 116 -12.55 12.72 16.16
N TYR A 117 -12.86 12.09 15.02
CA TYR A 117 -13.79 12.61 14.01
C TYR A 117 -15.15 11.93 14.01
N LEU A 118 -15.44 11.11 15.02
CA LEU A 118 -16.67 10.33 15.06
C LEU A 118 -17.94 11.20 15.00
N TRP A 119 -17.86 12.40 15.56
CA TRP A 119 -18.92 13.41 15.51
C TRP A 119 -19.25 13.83 14.06
N LEU A 120 -18.24 14.01 13.20
CA LEU A 120 -18.42 14.37 11.79
C LEU A 120 -19.06 13.23 11.01
N PHE A 121 -18.73 11.99 11.37
CA PHE A 121 -19.21 10.79 10.69
C PHE A 121 -20.65 10.46 11.07
N GLU A 122 -21.04 10.73 12.32
CA GLU A 122 -22.37 10.48 12.85
C GLU A 122 -23.46 11.29 12.12
N GLU A 123 -23.13 12.49 11.63
CA GLU A 123 -24.03 13.36 10.87
C GLU A 123 -24.48 12.76 9.53
N HIS A 124 -23.73 11.82 8.96
CA HIS A 124 -24.08 11.20 7.68
C HIS A 124 -25.10 10.08 7.84
N ASN A 125 -26.13 10.06 6.99
CA ASN A 125 -27.14 9.01 7.01
C ASN A 125 -26.68 7.74 6.27
N VAL A 126 -25.79 6.98 6.91
CA VAL A 126 -25.14 5.78 6.34
C VAL A 126 -25.44 4.53 7.16
N MET A 127 -25.39 3.37 6.51
CA MET A 127 -25.61 2.08 7.18
C MET A 127 -24.29 1.49 7.71
N GLU A 128 -23.22 1.61 6.94
CA GLU A 128 -21.91 1.04 7.26
C GLU A 128 -20.77 2.03 7.01
N TYR A 129 -19.64 1.79 7.67
CA TYR A 129 -18.37 2.45 7.41
C TYR A 129 -17.38 1.44 6.85
N LEU A 130 -16.78 1.73 5.69
CA LEU A 130 -15.69 0.96 5.09
C LEU A 130 -14.34 1.63 5.40
N ILE A 131 -13.57 1.00 6.28
CA ILE A 131 -12.24 1.46 6.71
C ILE A 131 -11.19 0.86 5.77
N LEU A 132 -10.31 1.70 5.25
CA LEU A 132 -9.24 1.31 4.32
C LEU A 132 -7.87 1.77 4.83
N VAL A 133 -6.81 1.10 4.40
CA VAL A 133 -5.42 1.55 4.59
C VAL A 133 -4.86 2.07 3.27
N GLY A 134 -4.07 3.14 3.33
CA GLY A 134 -3.60 3.91 2.18
C GLY A 134 -2.25 3.51 1.60
N ASP A 135 -1.72 2.33 1.92
CA ASP A 135 -0.35 1.90 1.60
C ASP A 135 -0.23 0.51 1.01
N HIS A 136 -1.34 -0.06 0.53
CA HIS A 136 -1.34 -1.35 -0.15
C HIS A 136 -1.57 -1.17 -1.65
N LEU A 137 -0.93 -1.99 -2.47
CA LEU A 137 -1.20 -2.09 -3.91
C LEU A 137 -2.13 -3.26 -4.18
N TYR A 138 -3.37 -2.97 -4.57
CA TYR A 138 -4.40 -3.98 -4.84
C TYR A 138 -5.54 -3.40 -5.68
N ARG A 139 -6.39 -4.29 -6.22
CA ARG A 139 -7.68 -3.93 -6.83
C ARG A 139 -8.77 -4.75 -6.20
N MET A 140 -9.80 -4.09 -5.68
CA MET A 140 -10.92 -4.77 -5.03
C MET A 140 -12.23 -4.06 -5.34
N ASP A 141 -13.26 -4.86 -5.62
CA ASP A 141 -14.65 -4.43 -5.71
C ASP A 141 -15.29 -4.55 -4.32
N TYR A 142 -15.57 -3.40 -3.71
CA TYR A 142 -16.12 -3.34 -2.36
C TYR A 142 -17.63 -3.61 -2.32
N GLU A 143 -18.34 -3.59 -3.46
CA GLU A 143 -19.78 -3.88 -3.45
C GLU A 143 -20.03 -5.30 -2.96
N LYS A 144 -19.29 -6.28 -3.50
CA LYS A 144 -19.38 -7.68 -3.10
C LYS A 144 -19.02 -7.88 -1.62
N PHE A 145 -18.01 -7.15 -1.16
CA PHE A 145 -17.57 -7.21 0.23
C PHE A 145 -18.62 -6.65 1.20
N ILE A 146 -19.22 -5.50 0.88
CA ILE A 146 -20.29 -4.88 1.67
C ILE A 146 -21.56 -5.74 1.60
N GLN A 147 -21.86 -6.32 0.44
CA GLN A 147 -22.98 -7.24 0.28
C GLN A 147 -22.84 -8.46 1.20
N ALA A 148 -21.66 -9.10 1.23
CA ALA A 148 -21.38 -10.21 2.14
C ALA A 148 -21.54 -9.80 3.63
N HIS A 149 -21.12 -8.59 4.00
CA HIS A 149 -21.34 -8.05 5.34
C HIS A 149 -22.83 -7.96 5.70
N ARG A 150 -23.66 -7.49 4.77
CA ARG A 150 -25.11 -7.36 4.96
C ARG A 150 -25.83 -8.70 5.01
N GLU A 151 -25.50 -9.61 4.10
CA GLU A 151 -26.12 -10.94 4.00
C GLU A 151 -25.87 -11.79 5.24
N THR A 152 -24.68 -11.68 5.84
CA THR A 152 -24.33 -12.41 7.05
C THR A 152 -24.89 -11.79 8.34
N GLY A 153 -25.33 -10.52 8.29
CA GLY A 153 -25.89 -9.81 9.44
C GLY A 153 -24.90 -9.66 10.61
N VAL A 154 -23.61 -9.62 10.31
CA VAL A 154 -22.52 -9.50 11.28
C VAL A 154 -22.23 -8.04 11.62
N ASN A 155 -21.48 -7.81 12.69
CA ASN A 155 -21.19 -6.46 13.16
C ASN A 155 -19.96 -5.87 12.48
N ILE A 156 -18.98 -6.72 12.17
CA ILE A 156 -17.74 -6.35 11.48
C ILE A 156 -17.40 -7.45 10.49
N THR A 157 -16.95 -7.06 9.29
CA THR A 157 -16.31 -7.98 8.34
C THR A 157 -14.89 -7.50 8.05
N VAL A 158 -13.93 -8.41 8.11
CA VAL A 158 -12.50 -8.18 7.90
C VAL A 158 -12.05 -8.89 6.63
N VAL A 159 -11.31 -8.19 5.76
CA VAL A 159 -10.73 -8.83 4.58
C VAL A 159 -9.52 -9.68 4.96
N ALA A 160 -9.58 -10.96 4.60
CA ALA A 160 -8.60 -11.99 4.89
C ALA A 160 -7.80 -12.36 3.63
N LEU A 161 -6.48 -12.29 3.74
CA LEU A 161 -5.52 -12.67 2.70
C LEU A 161 -4.85 -14.01 3.07
N PRO A 162 -5.00 -15.06 2.25
CA PRO A 162 -4.25 -16.30 2.41
C PRO A 162 -2.76 -16.08 2.18
N MET A 163 -1.91 -16.73 2.97
CA MET A 163 -0.46 -16.63 2.83
C MET A 163 0.31 -17.84 3.35
N ASP A 164 1.55 -17.93 2.91
CA ASP A 164 2.52 -18.93 3.37
C ASP A 164 3.10 -18.57 4.75
N GLU A 165 3.81 -19.53 5.37
CA GLU A 165 4.42 -19.35 6.69
C GLU A 165 5.46 -18.22 6.71
N LYS A 166 6.18 -18.00 5.59
CA LYS A 166 7.24 -17.00 5.51
C LYS A 166 6.67 -15.59 5.63
N CYS A 167 5.60 -15.31 4.92
CA CYS A 167 4.90 -14.04 4.96
C CYS A 167 4.10 -13.86 6.26
N ALA A 168 3.52 -14.93 6.82
CA ALA A 168 2.63 -14.88 7.99
C ALA A 168 3.24 -14.17 9.22
N THR A 169 4.54 -14.31 9.46
CA THR A 169 5.23 -13.68 10.61
C THR A 169 5.21 -12.15 10.61
N ALA A 170 4.96 -11.52 9.45
CA ALA A 170 4.97 -10.07 9.30
C ALA A 170 3.60 -9.41 9.56
N PHE A 171 2.52 -10.20 9.64
CA PHE A 171 1.15 -9.70 9.65
C PHE A 171 0.34 -10.09 10.90
N GLY A 172 -0.86 -9.52 11.02
CA GLY A 172 -1.87 -9.90 12.00
C GLY A 172 -2.68 -11.08 11.48
N LEU A 173 -2.52 -12.24 12.11
CA LEU A 173 -3.15 -13.50 11.71
C LEU A 173 -4.50 -13.68 12.40
N MET A 174 -5.39 -14.40 11.73
CA MET A 174 -6.74 -14.68 12.20
C MET A 174 -7.01 -16.18 12.19
N LYS A 175 -7.79 -16.66 13.16
CA LYS A 175 -8.45 -17.96 13.06
C LYS A 175 -9.92 -17.79 12.79
N ILE A 176 -10.46 -18.74 12.06
CA ILE A 176 -11.88 -18.79 11.74
C ILE A 176 -12.50 -20.12 12.18
N ASP A 177 -13.81 -20.10 12.43
CA ASP A 177 -14.64 -21.30 12.55
C ASP A 177 -15.22 -21.72 11.18
N GLU A 178 -16.03 -22.79 11.16
CA GLU A 178 -16.64 -23.37 9.96
C GLU A 178 -17.60 -22.40 9.25
N GLU A 179 -18.13 -21.39 9.95
CA GLU A 179 -18.93 -20.32 9.35
C GLU A 179 -18.10 -19.09 8.97
N CYS A 180 -16.77 -19.20 8.89
CA CYS A 180 -15.83 -18.12 8.58
C CYS A 180 -15.84 -16.96 9.61
N ARG A 181 -16.30 -17.19 10.84
CA ARG A 181 -16.24 -16.16 11.89
C ARG A 181 -14.89 -16.14 12.56
N ILE A 182 -14.38 -14.94 12.81
CA ILE A 182 -13.07 -14.77 13.44
C ILE A 182 -13.18 -15.09 14.93
N ILE A 183 -12.47 -16.12 15.36
CA ILE A 183 -12.44 -16.59 16.75
C ILE A 183 -11.18 -16.15 17.49
N GLU A 184 -10.07 -16.00 16.78
CA GLU A 184 -8.78 -15.62 17.37
C GLU A 184 -8.08 -14.62 16.44
N PHE A 185 -7.42 -13.63 17.03
CA PHE A 185 -6.63 -12.65 16.31
C PHE A 185 -5.31 -12.44 17.05
N ALA A 186 -4.20 -12.49 16.33
CA ALA A 186 -2.88 -12.38 16.94
C ALA A 186 -1.88 -11.71 16.00
N GLU A 187 -1.06 -10.78 16.53
CA GLU A 187 -0.09 -10.03 15.73
C GLU A 187 1.32 -10.59 15.81
N LYS A 188 2.00 -10.67 14.65
CA LYS A 188 3.46 -10.85 14.52
C LYS A 188 4.00 -12.05 15.31
N LEU A 189 3.31 -13.17 15.21
CA LEU A 189 3.66 -14.41 15.89
C LEU A 189 4.88 -15.09 15.29
N LYS A 190 5.56 -15.91 16.10
CA LYS A 190 6.72 -16.72 15.70
C LYS A 190 6.69 -18.08 16.39
N GLY A 191 7.34 -19.07 15.79
CA GLY A 191 7.53 -20.40 16.38
C GLY A 191 6.22 -21.16 16.59
N GLU A 192 6.06 -21.79 17.75
CA GLU A 192 4.88 -22.62 18.06
C GLU A 192 3.56 -21.83 18.05
N GLN A 193 3.59 -20.53 18.42
CA GLN A 193 2.40 -19.68 18.36
C GLN A 193 1.93 -19.46 16.91
N LEU A 194 2.87 -19.37 15.96
CA LEU A 194 2.54 -19.26 14.54
C LEU A 194 1.85 -20.54 14.05
N LYS A 195 2.43 -21.71 14.36
CA LYS A 195 1.82 -23.00 14.00
C LYS A 195 0.42 -23.17 14.57
N ALA A 196 0.19 -22.66 15.77
CA ALA A 196 -1.12 -22.72 16.40
C ALA A 196 -2.18 -21.93 15.61
N MET A 197 -1.81 -20.95 14.77
CA MET A 197 -2.71 -20.13 13.94
C MET A 197 -3.01 -20.72 12.56
N ASN A 198 -2.60 -21.96 12.29
CA ASN A 198 -2.95 -22.65 11.06
C ASN A 198 -4.49 -22.80 10.95
N VAL A 199 -5.03 -22.54 9.76
CA VAL A 199 -6.44 -22.70 9.44
C VAL A 199 -6.60 -23.48 8.14
N ASP A 200 -7.71 -24.20 8.04
CA ASP A 200 -8.14 -24.76 6.77
C ASP A 200 -8.73 -23.63 5.90
N THR A 201 -7.97 -23.16 4.93
CA THR A 201 -8.38 -22.07 4.05
C THR A 201 -9.38 -22.51 2.98
N THR A 202 -9.66 -23.81 2.82
CA THR A 202 -10.74 -24.29 1.94
C THR A 202 -12.11 -23.83 2.43
N ILE A 203 -12.27 -23.60 3.74
CA ILE A 203 -13.48 -23.04 4.37
C ILE A 203 -13.82 -21.66 3.78
N LEU A 204 -12.79 -20.90 3.37
CA LEU A 204 -12.95 -19.59 2.74
C LEU A 204 -13.17 -19.67 1.21
N GLY A 205 -13.09 -20.86 0.63
CA GLY A 205 -13.26 -21.10 -0.81
C GLY A 205 -11.95 -21.22 -1.60
N LEU A 206 -10.80 -21.46 -0.94
CA LEU A 206 -9.57 -21.85 -1.65
C LEU A 206 -9.65 -23.30 -2.10
N ASP A 207 -8.96 -23.63 -3.20
CA ASP A 207 -8.74 -25.00 -3.62
C ASP A 207 -7.74 -25.73 -2.70
N ASP A 208 -7.83 -27.06 -2.68
CA ASP A 208 -7.02 -27.92 -1.79
C ASP A 208 -5.50 -27.79 -1.99
N GLU A 209 -5.05 -27.44 -3.20
CA GLU A 209 -3.61 -27.27 -3.47
C GLU A 209 -3.10 -25.97 -2.88
N ARG A 210 -3.78 -24.85 -3.19
CA ARG A 210 -3.44 -23.54 -2.62
C ARG A 210 -3.65 -23.48 -1.13
N ALA A 211 -4.65 -24.19 -0.59
CA ALA A 211 -4.90 -24.22 0.84
C ALA A 211 -3.75 -24.87 1.64
N LYS A 212 -3.09 -25.88 1.06
CA LYS A 212 -1.90 -26.51 1.65
C LYS A 212 -0.69 -25.58 1.60
N GLU A 213 -0.53 -24.80 0.54
CA GLU A 213 0.57 -23.84 0.40
C GLU A 213 0.38 -22.60 1.26
N MET A 214 -0.87 -22.19 1.47
CA MET A 214 -1.26 -20.98 2.20
C MET A 214 -2.19 -21.31 3.39
N PRO A 215 -1.66 -21.95 4.45
CA PRO A 215 -2.45 -22.40 5.58
C PRO A 215 -2.72 -21.29 6.62
N TYR A 216 -2.39 -20.03 6.30
CA TYR A 216 -2.58 -18.89 7.18
C TYR A 216 -3.43 -17.84 6.50
N ILE A 217 -4.20 -17.10 7.30
CA ILE A 217 -4.94 -15.92 6.85
C ILE A 217 -4.53 -14.71 7.67
N ALA A 218 -4.28 -13.59 7.00
CA ALA A 218 -3.98 -12.32 7.66
C ALA A 218 -4.99 -11.23 7.31
N SER A 219 -5.14 -10.29 8.23
CA SER A 219 -5.91 -9.07 7.99
C SER A 219 -5.18 -8.15 7.00
N MET A 220 -5.88 -7.72 5.95
CA MET A 220 -5.39 -6.68 5.03
C MET A 220 -5.56 -5.26 5.58
N GLY A 221 -6.10 -5.11 6.80
CA GLY A 221 -6.44 -3.80 7.36
C GLY A 221 -7.68 -3.15 6.73
N ILE A 222 -8.49 -3.92 6.01
CA ILE A 222 -9.72 -3.46 5.35
C ILE A 222 -10.92 -4.02 6.12
N TYR A 223 -11.82 -3.14 6.54
CA TYR A 223 -12.92 -3.48 7.44
C TYR A 223 -14.23 -2.85 6.97
N VAL A 224 -15.34 -3.58 7.05
CA VAL A 224 -16.70 -3.01 7.03
C VAL A 224 -17.29 -3.13 8.42
N VAL A 225 -17.80 -2.01 8.95
CA VAL A 225 -18.37 -1.92 10.30
C VAL A 225 -19.72 -1.25 10.22
N SER A 226 -20.75 -1.84 10.82
CA SER A 226 -22.06 -1.20 10.87
C SER A 226 -22.01 0.11 11.69
N LYS A 227 -22.74 1.15 11.28
CA LYS A 227 -22.66 2.49 11.89
C LYS A 227 -22.85 2.48 13.41
N ASN A 228 -23.91 1.83 13.89
CA ASN A 228 -24.23 1.76 15.31
C ASN A 228 -23.17 0.99 16.11
N VAL A 229 -22.58 -0.04 15.49
CA VAL A 229 -21.50 -0.82 16.08
C VAL A 229 -20.26 0.06 16.24
N MET A 230 -19.86 0.80 15.20
CA MET A 230 -18.72 1.72 15.27
C MET A 230 -18.86 2.73 16.42
N LEU A 231 -20.03 3.36 16.54
CA LEU A 231 -20.30 4.34 17.58
C LEU A 231 -20.16 3.72 18.98
N ASN A 232 -20.80 2.57 19.21
CA ASN A 232 -20.74 1.86 20.49
C ASN A 232 -19.32 1.41 20.83
N LEU A 233 -18.58 0.87 19.86
CA LEU A 233 -17.22 0.37 20.09
C LEU A 233 -16.26 1.48 20.49
N LEU A 234 -16.26 2.61 19.78
CA LEU A 234 -15.29 3.68 20.02
C LEU A 234 -15.70 4.65 21.13
N ARG A 235 -17.00 4.77 21.47
CA ARG A 235 -17.45 5.62 22.59
C ARG A 235 -17.54 4.86 23.90
N ASP A 236 -18.10 3.66 23.88
CA ASP A 236 -18.55 2.98 25.10
C ASP A 236 -17.66 1.80 25.47
N LYS A 237 -17.32 0.92 24.51
CA LYS A 237 -16.59 -0.33 24.81
C LYS A 237 -15.09 -0.15 24.91
N PHE A 238 -14.51 0.60 23.96
CA PHE A 238 -13.08 0.77 23.81
C PHE A 238 -12.69 2.24 23.65
N PRO A 239 -13.09 3.14 24.59
CA PRO A 239 -12.81 4.58 24.47
C PRO A 239 -11.31 4.91 24.48
N GLY A 240 -10.49 4.04 25.07
CA GLY A 240 -9.03 4.18 25.12
C GLY A 240 -8.27 3.45 24.01
N ALA A 241 -8.95 2.76 23.08
CA ALA A 241 -8.27 2.05 22.01
C ALA A 241 -7.65 3.03 21.01
N ASN A 242 -6.40 2.74 20.66
CA ASN A 242 -5.60 3.46 19.68
C ASN A 242 -5.65 2.76 18.33
N ASP A 243 -5.56 1.42 18.29
CA ASP A 243 -5.50 0.67 17.03
C ASP A 243 -6.74 -0.21 16.79
N PHE A 244 -7.21 -0.25 15.54
CA PHE A 244 -8.40 -1.01 15.19
C PHE A 244 -8.10 -2.51 15.09
N GLY A 245 -6.98 -2.87 14.46
CA GLY A 245 -6.61 -4.27 14.21
C GLY A 245 -6.13 -5.00 15.44
N SER A 246 -5.29 -4.35 16.27
CA SER A 246 -4.66 -5.01 17.43
C SER A 246 -5.43 -4.88 18.74
N GLU A 247 -6.36 -3.92 18.86
CA GLU A 247 -7.10 -3.68 20.11
C GLU A 247 -8.61 -3.83 19.92
N VAL A 248 -9.21 -3.14 18.94
CA VAL A 248 -10.68 -3.17 18.76
C VAL A 248 -11.17 -4.54 18.27
N ILE A 249 -10.59 -5.09 17.19
CA ILE A 249 -11.03 -6.40 16.64
C ILE A 249 -10.87 -7.53 17.68
N PRO A 250 -9.72 -7.71 18.35
CA PRO A 250 -9.55 -8.74 19.39
C PRO A 250 -10.45 -8.50 20.60
N GLY A 251 -10.73 -7.23 20.93
CA GLY A 251 -11.67 -6.86 21.97
C GLY A 251 -13.11 -7.31 21.64
N VAL A 252 -13.56 -7.12 20.40
CA VAL A 252 -14.89 -7.54 19.95
C VAL A 252 -15.03 -9.06 19.95
N THR A 253 -14.03 -9.79 19.44
CA THR A 253 -14.06 -11.26 19.45
C THR A 253 -14.11 -11.81 20.88
N SER A 254 -13.36 -11.21 21.81
CA SER A 254 -13.38 -11.56 23.23
C SER A 254 -14.75 -11.32 23.89
N ILE A 255 -15.44 -10.23 23.54
CA ILE A 255 -16.80 -9.95 24.03
C ILE A 255 -17.82 -10.93 23.41
N GLY A 256 -17.70 -11.22 22.12
CA GLY A 256 -18.53 -12.20 21.41
C GLY A 256 -18.42 -13.61 22.01
N MET A 257 -17.23 -13.99 22.48
CA MET A 257 -16.98 -15.27 23.16
C MET A 257 -17.66 -15.37 24.53
N ARG A 258 -17.75 -14.29 25.31
CA ARG A 258 -18.41 -14.30 26.64
C ARG A 258 -19.94 -14.45 26.56
N ASN A 259 -20.54 -14.05 25.44
CA ASN A 259 -22.00 -14.09 25.23
C ASN A 259 -22.48 -15.34 24.47
N ARG A 260 -21.64 -16.36 24.28
CA ARG A 260 -22.10 -17.69 23.80
C ARG A 260 -22.87 -18.39 24.94
N SER A 261 -24.14 -18.05 25.13
CA SER A 261 -25.03 -18.86 25.96
C SER A 261 -25.15 -20.25 25.34
N VAL A 262 -24.64 -21.26 26.05
CA VAL A 262 -24.79 -22.68 25.70
C VAL A 262 -26.28 -23.02 25.77
N ILE A 263 -26.92 -23.24 24.62
CA ILE A 263 -28.26 -23.84 24.58
C ILE A 263 -28.04 -25.35 24.78
N ALA A 264 -28.13 -25.82 26.02
CA ALA A 264 -28.11 -27.24 26.32
C ALA A 264 -29.48 -27.86 25.96
N LEU A 265 -29.51 -28.70 24.93
CA LEU A 265 -30.67 -29.54 24.63
C LEU A 265 -30.63 -30.77 25.55
N LYS A 266 -31.57 -30.87 26.49
CA LYS A 266 -31.76 -32.09 27.29
C LYS A 266 -32.80 -32.97 26.58
N SER A 267 -32.39 -34.19 26.22
CA SER A 267 -33.25 -35.21 25.61
C SER A 267 -34.06 -35.92 26.69
N ASP A 268 -35.37 -35.78 26.68
CA ASP A 268 -36.27 -36.67 27.43
C ASP A 268 -36.73 -37.83 26.53
N GLN A 269 -36.94 -39.01 27.11
CA GLN A 269 -37.11 -40.32 26.44
C GLN A 269 -38.36 -40.49 25.54
N VAL A 270 -38.99 -39.42 25.09
CA VAL A 270 -40.10 -39.46 24.15
C VAL A 270 -39.94 -38.35 23.10
N GLY A 271 -38.91 -38.46 22.26
CA GLY A 271 -38.86 -37.98 20.86
C GLY A 271 -39.39 -36.58 20.49
N ASN A 272 -39.61 -35.65 21.42
CA ASN A 272 -40.18 -34.32 21.16
C ASN A 272 -39.23 -33.25 21.70
N TYR A 273 -38.60 -32.51 20.78
CA TYR A 273 -37.79 -31.34 21.10
C TYR A 273 -38.69 -30.22 21.61
N ARG A 274 -38.61 -29.87 22.91
CA ARG A 274 -39.22 -28.64 23.43
C ARG A 274 -38.13 -27.57 23.57
N VAL A 275 -38.26 -26.49 22.82
CA VAL A 275 -37.46 -25.27 23.01
C VAL A 275 -37.99 -24.56 24.26
N ALA A 276 -37.24 -24.62 25.37
CA ALA A 276 -37.57 -23.86 26.56
C ALA A 276 -36.94 -22.45 26.47
N PHE A 277 -37.76 -21.44 26.15
CA PHE A 277 -37.38 -20.04 26.36
C PHE A 277 -37.59 -19.71 27.84
N GLY A 278 -36.54 -19.83 28.64
CA GLY A 278 -36.55 -19.32 30.01
C GLY A 278 -36.53 -17.79 29.98
N GLN A 279 -37.60 -17.13 30.44
CA GLN A 279 -37.58 -15.70 30.76
C GLN A 279 -36.58 -15.47 31.89
N VAL A 280 -35.40 -14.93 31.54
CA VAL A 280 -34.55 -14.23 32.52
C VAL A 280 -35.13 -12.82 32.66
N SER A 281 -35.95 -12.64 33.68
CA SER A 281 -36.43 -11.34 34.14
C SER A 281 -35.23 -10.46 34.49
N GLY A 282 -34.88 -9.50 33.63
CA GLY A 282 -33.83 -8.52 33.89
C GLY A 282 -33.01 -8.04 32.69
N CYS A 283 -33.27 -8.50 31.46
CA CYS A 283 -32.54 -8.03 30.28
C CYS A 283 -33.24 -6.83 29.65
N THR A 284 -32.70 -5.63 29.87
CA THR A 284 -32.87 -4.53 28.92
C THR A 284 -32.53 -5.05 27.51
N HIS A 285 -33.32 -4.68 26.51
CA HIS A 285 -33.05 -5.02 25.11
C HIS A 285 -31.66 -4.50 24.72
N SER A 286 -30.63 -5.32 24.87
CA SER A 286 -29.31 -5.07 24.30
C SER A 286 -29.44 -5.20 22.80
N ILE A 287 -29.39 -4.07 22.09
CA ILE A 287 -29.41 -3.98 20.62
C ILE A 287 -28.21 -4.72 19.99
N MET A 288 -27.22 -5.14 20.80
CA MET A 288 -26.12 -5.99 20.38
C MET A 288 -26.36 -7.45 20.79
N GLY A 289 -26.52 -8.32 19.79
CA GLY A 289 -26.17 -9.74 19.93
C GLY A 289 -24.67 -9.92 20.20
N PRO A 290 -24.17 -11.15 20.38
CA PRO A 290 -22.73 -11.40 20.55
C PRO A 290 -21.96 -10.74 19.41
N GLY A 291 -20.84 -10.08 19.70
CA GLY A 291 -20.03 -9.37 18.70
C GLY A 291 -19.58 -10.33 17.60
N LYS A 292 -20.24 -10.30 16.44
CA LYS A 292 -19.94 -11.17 15.30
C LYS A 292 -18.95 -10.48 14.39
N VAL A 293 -17.75 -11.05 14.29
CA VAL A 293 -16.68 -10.62 13.39
C VAL A 293 -16.50 -11.71 12.34
N GLN A 294 -16.55 -11.36 11.06
CA GLN A 294 -16.55 -12.28 9.94
C GLN A 294 -15.31 -12.07 9.07
N ALA A 295 -14.69 -13.15 8.60
CA ALA A 295 -13.65 -13.06 7.56
C ALA A 295 -14.28 -13.06 6.17
N TYR A 296 -13.72 -12.25 5.27
CA TYR A 296 -14.05 -12.23 3.85
C TYR A 296 -12.78 -12.49 3.04
N LEU A 297 -12.77 -13.55 2.24
CA LEU A 297 -11.61 -13.92 1.45
C LEU A 297 -11.32 -12.88 0.35
N TYR A 298 -10.07 -12.47 0.25
CA TYR A 298 -9.55 -11.78 -0.92
C TYR A 298 -8.62 -12.69 -1.72
N ASP A 299 -9.00 -12.95 -2.97
CA ASP A 299 -8.23 -13.73 -3.93
C ASP A 299 -7.79 -12.85 -5.10
N GLY A 300 -6.75 -12.04 -4.89
CA GLY A 300 -6.22 -11.13 -5.88
C GLY A 300 -4.82 -10.64 -5.51
N TYR A 301 -4.22 -9.85 -6.40
CA TYR A 301 -2.91 -9.25 -6.13
C TYR A 301 -3.01 -8.25 -4.98
N TRP A 302 -2.17 -8.43 -3.97
CA TRP A 302 -2.00 -7.51 -2.87
C TRP A 302 -0.53 -7.43 -2.48
N GLU A 303 -0.05 -6.20 -2.20
CA GLU A 303 1.32 -5.96 -1.77
C GLU A 303 1.38 -4.82 -0.74
N ASP A 304 2.05 -5.03 0.39
CA ASP A 304 2.42 -3.97 1.34
C ASP A 304 3.61 -3.17 0.80
N ILE A 305 3.33 -2.00 0.22
CA ILE A 305 4.35 -1.07 -0.28
C ILE A 305 4.80 -0.05 0.78
N GLY A 306 4.69 -0.43 2.05
CA GLY A 306 5.08 0.36 3.21
C GLY A 306 6.58 0.39 3.52
N THR A 307 7.42 -0.38 2.82
CA THR A 307 8.89 -0.35 2.95
C THR A 307 9.56 0.08 1.66
N ILE A 308 10.77 0.64 1.73
CA ILE A 308 11.53 1.07 0.53
C ILE A 308 11.76 -0.09 -0.45
N GLU A 309 12.08 -1.28 0.04
CA GLU A 309 12.33 -2.46 -0.79
C GLU A 309 11.05 -2.92 -1.50
N ALA A 310 9.96 -3.13 -0.76
CA ALA A 310 8.69 -3.53 -1.35
C ALA A 310 8.15 -2.47 -2.32
N PHE A 311 8.27 -1.19 -1.96
CA PHE A 311 7.92 -0.08 -2.84
C PHE A 311 8.76 -0.10 -4.12
N TYR A 312 10.07 -0.32 -4.04
CA TYR A 312 10.94 -0.42 -5.21
C TYR A 312 10.56 -1.60 -6.11
N ASN A 313 10.40 -2.79 -5.54
CA ASN A 313 10.04 -4.00 -6.27
C ASN A 313 8.66 -3.86 -6.95
N ALA A 314 7.66 -3.33 -6.25
CA ALA A 314 6.34 -3.07 -6.79
C ALA A 314 6.34 -2.03 -7.93
N ASN A 315 7.28 -1.08 -7.92
CA ASN A 315 7.45 -0.12 -9.02
C ASN A 315 8.11 -0.75 -10.25
N LEU A 316 9.12 -1.61 -10.07
CA LEU A 316 9.79 -2.30 -11.18
C LEU A 316 8.96 -3.43 -11.78
N GLY A 317 8.13 -4.10 -10.97
CA GLY A 317 7.31 -5.24 -11.39
C GLY A 317 6.34 -4.95 -12.54
N ILE A 318 6.07 -3.67 -12.86
CA ILE A 318 5.27 -3.29 -14.04
C ILE A 318 5.95 -3.63 -15.37
N ALA A 319 7.29 -3.68 -15.40
CA ALA A 319 8.04 -4.00 -16.61
C ALA A 319 8.24 -5.51 -16.82
N LYS A 320 7.75 -6.33 -15.88
CA LYS A 320 7.85 -7.78 -15.92
C LYS A 320 7.07 -8.34 -17.11
N LYS A 321 7.66 -9.32 -17.77
CA LYS A 321 7.09 -10.05 -18.91
C LYS A 321 6.67 -11.46 -18.48
N PRO A 322 5.64 -12.07 -19.11
CA PRO A 322 4.83 -11.52 -20.21
C PRO A 322 3.75 -10.53 -19.75
N VAL A 323 3.37 -10.57 -18.48
CA VAL A 323 2.38 -9.68 -17.87
C VAL A 323 2.93 -9.16 -16.53
N PRO A 324 2.60 -7.91 -16.15
CA PRO A 324 2.96 -7.39 -14.84
C PRO A 324 2.14 -8.04 -13.74
N ASP A 325 2.72 -8.18 -12.55
CA ASP A 325 2.03 -8.74 -11.38
C ASP A 325 0.80 -7.89 -10.97
N PHE A 326 0.86 -6.57 -11.25
CA PHE A 326 -0.27 -5.66 -11.11
C PHE A 326 -0.34 -4.65 -12.25
N SER A 327 -1.48 -4.61 -12.95
CA SER A 327 -1.76 -3.63 -14.00
C SER A 327 -2.65 -2.50 -13.47
N PHE A 328 -2.21 -1.25 -13.67
CA PHE A 328 -3.03 -0.06 -13.38
C PHE A 328 -4.14 0.15 -14.42
N TYR A 329 -3.92 -0.38 -15.61
CA TYR A 329 -4.88 -0.38 -16.70
C TYR A 329 -5.78 -1.60 -16.57
N ASP A 330 -7.07 -1.34 -16.50
CA ASP A 330 -8.11 -2.36 -16.51
C ASP A 330 -9.34 -1.75 -17.18
N ARG A 331 -9.99 -2.54 -18.04
CA ARG A 331 -11.09 -2.04 -18.86
C ARG A 331 -12.33 -1.72 -18.01
N SER A 332 -12.55 -2.48 -16.94
CA SER A 332 -13.70 -2.36 -16.04
C SER A 332 -13.44 -1.47 -14.83
N SER A 333 -12.24 -1.57 -14.24
CA SER A 333 -11.87 -0.93 -12.98
C SER A 333 -10.49 -0.26 -13.09
N PRO A 334 -10.34 0.75 -13.97
CA PRO A 334 -9.08 1.46 -14.15
C PRO A 334 -8.70 2.26 -12.91
N ILE A 335 -7.40 2.34 -12.63
CA ILE A 335 -6.85 3.30 -11.67
C ILE A 335 -6.62 4.63 -12.39
N TYR A 336 -7.42 5.66 -12.10
CA TYR A 336 -7.21 7.00 -12.63
C TYR A 336 -6.37 7.85 -11.67
N THR A 337 -5.80 8.92 -12.23
CA THR A 337 -5.05 9.92 -11.47
C THR A 337 -5.29 11.30 -12.08
N GLN A 338 -4.61 12.31 -11.56
CA GLN A 338 -4.78 13.69 -12.03
C GLN A 338 -4.44 13.81 -13.53
N PRO A 339 -5.34 14.33 -14.38
CA PRO A 339 -4.97 14.70 -15.74
C PRO A 339 -3.97 15.86 -15.71
N ARG A 340 -2.80 15.66 -16.33
CA ARG A 340 -1.71 16.65 -16.35
C ARG A 340 -1.54 17.35 -17.71
N TYR A 341 -2.22 16.86 -18.75
CA TYR A 341 -2.12 17.38 -20.13
C TYR A 341 -0.67 17.59 -20.61
N LEU A 342 0.23 16.68 -20.19
CA LEU A 342 1.62 16.72 -20.61
C LEU A 342 1.73 16.33 -22.10
N PRO A 343 2.70 16.87 -22.84
CA PRO A 343 2.91 16.48 -24.22
C PRO A 343 3.29 14.99 -24.34
N PRO A 344 3.10 14.37 -25.53
CA PRO A 344 3.61 13.04 -25.79
C PRO A 344 5.11 12.92 -25.56
N SER A 345 5.56 11.76 -25.11
CA SER A 345 6.98 11.51 -24.88
C SER A 345 7.76 11.45 -26.19
N LYS A 346 8.88 12.17 -26.24
CA LYS A 346 9.74 12.31 -27.42
C LYS A 346 11.00 11.46 -27.24
N MET A 347 11.24 10.56 -28.19
CA MET A 347 12.43 9.71 -28.20
C MET A 347 13.32 10.03 -29.40
N LEU A 348 14.62 10.17 -29.17
CA LEU A 348 15.64 10.35 -30.22
C LEU A 348 16.72 9.30 -30.04
N ASP A 349 16.92 8.47 -31.07
CA ASP A 349 17.98 7.45 -31.17
C ASP A 349 18.06 6.47 -29.97
N SER A 350 16.94 6.16 -29.33
CA SER A 350 16.91 5.44 -28.05
C SER A 350 16.55 3.95 -28.19
N TYR A 351 17.29 3.09 -27.48
CA TYR A 351 16.98 1.68 -27.29
C TYR A 351 16.46 1.49 -25.87
N VAL A 352 15.22 1.02 -25.73
CA VAL A 352 14.55 0.83 -24.44
C VAL A 352 14.13 -0.63 -24.32
N THR A 353 14.62 -1.30 -23.30
CA THR A 353 14.34 -2.71 -22.98
C THR A 353 13.80 -2.83 -21.57
N ASP A 354 12.76 -3.62 -21.37
CA ASP A 354 12.19 -3.96 -20.05
C ASP A 354 11.95 -2.72 -19.17
N SER A 355 11.33 -1.69 -19.76
CA SER A 355 11.11 -0.39 -19.12
C SER A 355 9.76 0.19 -19.51
N VAL A 356 9.21 1.04 -18.65
CA VAL A 356 7.98 1.80 -18.91
C VAL A 356 8.32 3.28 -19.08
N ILE A 357 7.79 3.89 -20.14
CA ILE A 357 7.95 5.32 -20.45
C ILE A 357 6.66 6.03 -20.08
N TYR A 358 6.79 7.11 -19.32
CA TYR A 358 5.67 7.91 -18.81
C TYR A 358 5.42 9.15 -19.66
N GLU A 359 4.44 9.97 -19.31
CA GLU A 359 4.02 11.17 -20.05
C GLU A 359 5.09 12.27 -19.99
N GLY A 360 5.24 13.07 -21.06
CA GLY A 360 6.11 14.25 -21.07
C GLY A 360 7.62 13.97 -21.03
N CYS A 361 8.06 12.73 -21.25
CA CYS A 361 9.48 12.38 -21.25
C CYS A 361 10.18 12.85 -22.53
N VAL A 362 11.41 13.35 -22.42
CA VAL A 362 12.32 13.59 -23.56
C VAL A 362 13.53 12.70 -23.40
N ILE A 363 13.59 11.62 -24.19
CA ILE A 363 14.65 10.61 -24.15
C ILE A 363 15.56 10.83 -25.36
N LYS A 364 16.83 11.10 -25.11
CA LYS A 364 17.85 11.24 -26.16
C LYS A 364 19.05 10.37 -25.83
N VAL A 365 19.49 9.55 -26.78
CA VAL A 365 20.78 8.88 -26.70
C VAL A 365 21.87 9.84 -27.17
N TYR A 366 22.84 10.11 -26.31
CA TYR A 366 24.03 10.91 -26.64
C TYR A 366 25.14 10.11 -27.36
N ALA A 367 24.82 8.97 -27.97
CA ALA A 367 25.78 8.13 -28.70
C ALA A 367 25.43 8.03 -30.20
N LYS A 368 25.83 9.03 -30.98
CA LYS A 368 25.89 8.90 -32.45
C LYS A 368 26.98 7.87 -32.80
N ARG A 369 26.58 6.72 -33.34
CA ARG A 369 27.41 5.61 -33.91
C ARG A 369 27.90 4.52 -32.96
N SER A 370 26.99 3.71 -32.44
CA SER A 370 27.34 2.40 -31.86
C SER A 370 27.17 1.29 -32.89
N ARG A 371 28.23 0.94 -33.64
CA ARG A 371 28.37 -0.40 -34.24
C ARG A 371 29.06 -1.31 -33.21
N MET A 372 28.67 -2.59 -33.18
CA MET A 372 29.00 -3.57 -32.12
C MET A 372 30.48 -3.55 -31.75
N HIS A 373 30.77 -3.35 -30.46
CA HIS A 373 32.10 -3.45 -29.89
C HIS A 373 32.34 -4.91 -29.45
N ARG A 374 33.55 -5.45 -29.70
CA ARG A 374 33.92 -6.79 -29.18
C ARG A 374 34.47 -6.66 -27.77
N VAL A 375 33.91 -7.44 -26.85
CA VAL A 375 34.37 -7.55 -25.46
C VAL A 375 35.33 -8.73 -25.35
N SER A 376 36.51 -8.51 -24.77
CA SER A 376 37.51 -9.54 -24.50
C SER A 376 38.03 -9.40 -23.07
N LYS A 377 38.37 -10.50 -22.41
CA LYS A 377 39.08 -10.47 -21.12
C LYS A 377 40.58 -10.55 -21.37
N ASP A 378 41.39 -9.83 -20.59
CA ASP A 378 42.84 -10.01 -20.58
C ASP A 378 43.26 -11.15 -19.64
N GLU A 379 44.55 -11.50 -19.63
CA GLU A 379 45.15 -12.58 -18.85
C GLU A 379 44.94 -12.41 -17.33
N ASN A 380 44.65 -11.19 -16.88
CA ASN A 380 44.37 -10.85 -15.49
C ASN A 380 42.86 -10.78 -15.19
N GLY A 381 42.00 -11.21 -16.12
CA GLY A 381 40.55 -11.26 -15.97
C GLY A 381 39.84 -9.91 -16.18
N ASN A 382 40.54 -8.84 -16.55
CA ASN A 382 39.94 -7.52 -16.76
C ASN A 382 39.24 -7.45 -18.12
N VAL A 383 38.04 -6.88 -18.13
CA VAL A 383 37.25 -6.69 -19.34
C VAL A 383 37.81 -5.51 -20.15
N LYS A 384 38.14 -5.76 -21.41
CA LYS A 384 38.54 -4.77 -22.41
C LYS A 384 37.54 -4.74 -23.57
N ILE A 385 37.26 -3.55 -24.06
CA ILE A 385 36.36 -3.33 -25.19
C ILE A 385 37.19 -2.82 -26.37
N LYS A 386 37.20 -3.59 -27.47
CA LYS A 386 37.88 -3.19 -28.71
C LYS A 386 36.93 -2.33 -29.54
N CYS A 387 37.31 -1.09 -29.80
CA CYS A 387 36.58 -0.20 -30.70
C CYS A 387 37.13 -0.37 -32.13
N PRO A 388 36.36 -0.98 -33.08
CA PRO A 388 36.87 -1.29 -34.41
C PRO A 388 37.25 -0.05 -35.22
N THR A 389 36.61 1.09 -34.95
CA THR A 389 36.81 2.36 -35.65
C THR A 389 38.07 3.11 -35.24
N ILE A 390 38.56 2.91 -34.00
CA ILE A 390 39.73 3.63 -33.46
C ILE A 390 40.97 2.71 -33.43
N GLY A 391 40.79 1.39 -33.66
CA GLY A 391 41.87 0.40 -33.56
C GLY A 391 42.42 0.22 -32.15
N LYS A 392 41.85 0.90 -31.15
CA LYS A 392 42.30 0.92 -29.76
C LYS A 392 41.43 0.03 -28.87
N GLN A 393 42.05 -0.63 -27.91
CA GLN A 393 41.37 -1.32 -26.81
C GLN A 393 41.23 -0.36 -25.64
N PHE A 394 40.04 -0.31 -25.05
CA PHE A 394 39.77 0.48 -23.86
C PHE A 394 39.46 -0.44 -22.69
N ALA A 395 40.05 -0.17 -21.53
CA ALA A 395 39.62 -0.80 -20.29
C ALA A 395 38.28 -0.23 -19.84
N THR A 396 37.47 -1.00 -19.12
CA THR A 396 36.14 -0.56 -18.62
C THR A 396 36.20 0.80 -17.92
N LYS A 397 37.20 1.04 -17.07
CA LYS A 397 37.38 2.32 -16.36
C LYS A 397 37.62 3.51 -17.30
N GLU A 398 38.30 3.32 -18.42
CA GLU A 398 38.58 4.40 -19.38
C GLU A 398 37.32 4.81 -20.15
N ILE A 399 36.45 3.85 -20.44
CA ILE A 399 35.16 4.08 -21.10
C ILE A 399 34.23 4.83 -20.15
N PHE A 400 34.16 4.37 -18.90
CA PHE A 400 33.43 5.08 -17.85
C PHE A 400 33.94 6.52 -17.67
N ALA A 401 35.26 6.74 -17.75
CA ALA A 401 35.83 8.07 -17.64
C ALA A 401 35.48 8.96 -18.85
N GLN A 402 35.37 8.41 -20.06
CA GLN A 402 34.92 9.16 -21.23
C GLN A 402 33.46 9.59 -21.09
N VAL A 403 32.58 8.69 -20.63
CA VAL A 403 31.17 9.01 -20.35
C VAL A 403 31.09 10.10 -19.28
N LEU A 404 31.84 9.95 -18.18
CA LEU A 404 31.85 10.93 -17.10
C LEU A 404 32.38 12.28 -17.55
N ARG A 405 33.46 12.33 -18.35
CA ARG A 405 34.00 13.57 -18.91
C ARG A 405 32.96 14.30 -19.75
N LYS A 406 32.23 13.57 -20.59
CA LYS A 406 31.14 14.14 -21.38
C LYS A 406 30.03 14.72 -20.51
N LEU A 407 29.64 14.04 -19.42
CA LEU A 407 28.65 14.54 -18.47
C LEU A 407 29.14 15.81 -17.76
N VAL A 408 30.42 15.87 -17.38
CA VAL A 408 31.04 17.05 -16.78
C VAL A 408 31.07 18.23 -17.76
N ASP A 409 31.39 17.98 -19.03
CA ASP A 409 31.38 19.01 -20.07
C ASP A 409 29.96 19.57 -20.29
N ASP A 410 28.94 18.71 -20.30
CA ASP A 410 27.54 19.12 -20.47
C ASP A 410 27.02 19.88 -19.25
N ALA A 411 27.36 19.43 -18.03
CA ALA A 411 27.07 20.15 -16.81
C ALA A 411 27.76 21.52 -16.80
N SER A 412 29.03 21.58 -17.21
CA SER A 412 29.79 22.84 -17.26
C SER A 412 29.16 23.85 -18.23
N LYS A 413 28.69 23.39 -19.39
CA LYS A 413 27.94 24.23 -20.33
C LYS A 413 26.62 24.72 -19.76
N PHE A 414 25.90 23.87 -19.03
CA PHE A 414 24.62 24.24 -18.42
C PHE A 414 24.80 25.31 -17.33
N PHE A 415 25.83 25.20 -16.49
CA PHE A 415 26.13 26.18 -15.45
C PHE A 415 26.92 27.39 -15.95
N ASN A 416 27.35 27.39 -17.22
CA ASN A 416 28.25 28.38 -17.82
C ASN A 416 29.55 28.58 -17.00
N ASP A 417 30.02 27.51 -16.35
CA ASP A 417 31.21 27.50 -15.49
C ASP A 417 31.83 26.09 -15.46
N LYS A 418 33.12 25.98 -15.15
CA LYS A 418 33.86 24.70 -15.16
C LYS A 418 33.54 23.87 -13.93
N VAL A 419 32.88 22.72 -14.12
CA VAL A 419 32.63 21.76 -13.05
C VAL A 419 33.91 20.94 -12.79
N THR A 420 34.55 21.18 -11.65
CA THR A 420 35.80 20.50 -11.26
C THR A 420 35.61 19.50 -10.12
N LYS A 421 34.49 19.60 -9.39
CA LYS A 421 34.18 18.76 -8.23
C LYS A 421 32.74 18.28 -8.28
N ALA A 422 32.49 17.03 -7.91
CA ALA A 422 31.14 16.50 -7.84
C ALA A 422 30.98 15.43 -6.75
N VAL A 423 29.75 15.28 -6.28
CA VAL A 423 29.30 14.11 -5.53
C VAL A 423 28.68 13.14 -6.54
N VAL A 424 29.16 11.90 -6.56
CA VAL A 424 28.74 10.89 -7.55
C VAL A 424 27.85 9.85 -6.89
N THR A 425 26.79 9.47 -7.60
CA THR A 425 25.79 8.52 -7.12
C THR A 425 26.05 7.15 -7.71
N VAL A 426 25.94 6.09 -6.91
CA VAL A 426 26.14 4.70 -7.35
C VAL A 426 25.04 3.78 -6.81
N PRO A 427 24.72 2.67 -7.48
CA PRO A 427 23.74 1.70 -6.97
C PRO A 427 24.09 1.19 -5.56
N ALA A 428 23.07 0.91 -4.74
CA ALA A 428 23.27 0.53 -3.33
C ALA A 428 24.08 -0.78 -3.15
N TYR A 429 24.05 -1.67 -4.14
CA TYR A 429 24.78 -2.93 -4.14
C TYR A 429 26.27 -2.80 -4.48
N PHE A 430 26.78 -1.60 -4.78
CA PHE A 430 28.21 -1.41 -5.07
C PHE A 430 29.06 -1.64 -3.82
N ASN A 431 30.03 -2.55 -3.94
CA ASN A 431 31.04 -2.82 -2.90
C ASN A 431 32.16 -1.76 -2.88
N ASP A 432 33.04 -1.81 -1.87
CA ASP A 432 34.09 -0.80 -1.68
C ASP A 432 35.12 -0.75 -2.82
N SER A 433 35.41 -1.89 -3.44
CA SER A 433 36.30 -1.97 -4.61
C SER A 433 35.69 -1.23 -5.80
N GLN A 434 34.40 -1.47 -6.09
CA GLN A 434 33.68 -0.78 -7.16
C GLN A 434 33.52 0.72 -6.89
N ARG A 435 33.31 1.13 -5.64
CA ARG A 435 33.29 2.56 -5.25
C ARG A 435 34.65 3.22 -5.46
N THR A 436 35.74 2.52 -5.16
CA THR A 436 37.10 3.02 -5.40
C THR A 436 37.35 3.21 -6.90
N ILE A 437 36.90 2.27 -7.73
CA ILE A 437 36.97 2.38 -9.20
C ILE A 437 36.25 3.64 -9.69
N ILE A 438 35.09 4.01 -9.12
CA ILE A 438 34.36 5.23 -9.51
C ILE A 438 35.15 6.51 -9.15
N LYS A 439 35.89 6.53 -8.03
CA LYS A 439 36.78 7.67 -7.71
C LYS A 439 37.92 7.78 -8.71
N ASP A 440 38.52 6.66 -9.10
CA ASP A 440 39.59 6.63 -10.09
C ASP A 440 39.09 7.05 -11.48
N VAL A 441 37.90 6.60 -11.87
CA VAL A 441 37.20 7.05 -13.08
C VAL A 441 37.00 8.56 -13.06
N GLY A 442 36.58 9.13 -11.92
CA GLY A 442 36.49 10.58 -11.70
C GLY A 442 37.81 11.29 -11.98
N ARG A 443 38.90 10.81 -11.39
CA ARG A 443 40.24 11.38 -11.60
C ARG A 443 40.66 11.32 -13.07
N ILE A 444 40.44 10.20 -13.75
CA ILE A 444 40.73 10.05 -15.19
C ILE A 444 39.87 11.02 -16.02
N ALA A 445 38.63 11.28 -15.61
CA ALA A 445 37.74 12.23 -16.27
C ALA A 445 38.10 13.71 -16.01
N GLY A 446 38.98 14.01 -15.06
CA GLY A 446 39.32 15.37 -14.64
C GLY A 446 38.34 15.95 -13.61
N LEU A 447 37.62 15.09 -12.89
CA LEU A 447 36.60 15.43 -11.89
C LEU A 447 37.01 14.94 -10.51
N GLU A 448 37.08 15.84 -9.53
CA GLU A 448 37.27 15.45 -8.12
C GLU A 448 35.96 14.90 -7.55
N VAL A 449 35.93 13.59 -7.26
CA VAL A 449 34.78 12.94 -6.63
C VAL A 449 34.86 13.14 -5.11
N LEU A 450 34.14 14.16 -4.61
CA LEU A 450 34.15 14.55 -3.19
C LEU A 450 33.53 13.48 -2.30
N ARG A 451 32.47 12.84 -2.79
CA ARG A 451 31.74 11.81 -2.06
C ARG A 451 31.05 10.88 -3.03
N ILE A 452 30.97 9.61 -2.65
CA ILE A 452 30.12 8.62 -3.31
C ILE A 452 28.93 8.35 -2.38
N ILE A 453 27.73 8.51 -2.92
CA ILE A 453 26.49 8.28 -2.19
C ILE A 453 25.65 7.26 -2.94
N ASN A 454 24.82 6.52 -2.21
CA ASN A 454 23.96 5.55 -2.84
C ASN A 454 22.90 6.30 -3.66
N GLU A 455 22.59 5.81 -4.85
CA GLU A 455 21.55 6.32 -5.72
C GLU A 455 20.21 6.54 -5.00
N PRO A 456 19.68 5.60 -4.18
CA PRO A 456 18.47 5.85 -3.38
C PRO A 456 18.62 7.01 -2.38
N THR A 457 19.83 7.22 -1.85
CA THR A 457 20.17 8.35 -0.96
C THR A 457 20.29 9.67 -1.72
N THR A 458 20.55 9.64 -3.04
CA THR A 458 20.72 10.88 -3.82
C THR A 458 19.44 11.34 -4.49
N ALA A 459 18.66 10.40 -5.03
CA ALA A 459 17.32 10.67 -5.53
C ALA A 459 16.47 11.38 -4.45
N SER A 460 16.75 11.13 -3.18
CA SER A 460 16.11 11.79 -2.05
C SER A 460 16.68 13.15 -1.64
N LEU A 461 17.93 13.46 -2.00
CA LEU A 461 18.55 14.77 -1.77
C LEU A 461 18.21 15.77 -2.89
N VAL A 462 18.12 15.32 -4.15
CA VAL A 462 17.85 16.18 -5.32
C VAL A 462 16.38 16.62 -5.41
N ILE A 463 15.47 15.92 -4.74
CA ILE A 463 14.02 16.21 -4.69
C ILE A 463 13.64 17.04 -3.45
N ALA A 464 14.61 17.33 -2.56
CA ALA A 464 14.42 18.27 -1.45
C ALA A 464 14.55 19.70 -1.95
#